data_AF-A0A920H2A0-F1
#
_entry.id   AF-A0A920H2A0-F1
#
_cell.length_a   1.000
_cell.length_b   1.000
_cell.length_c   1.000
_cell.angle_alpha   90.00
_cell.angle_beta   90.00
_cell.angle_gamma   90.00
#
_symmetry.space_group_name_H-M   'P 1'
#
loop_
_entity.id
_entity.type
_entity.pdbx_description
1 polymer ?
#
loop_
_entity_poly.entity_id
_entity_poly.type
_entity_poly.pdbx_seq_one_letter_code
_entity_poly.pdbx_strand_id
1 'polypeptide(L)' 'MKSHYLAKEFELLYLLASKPGKVLTRDEIMFKVWGTQVVVGDRTIDVHVRKLREKIGEKNIKTIKE' A
#
# COMPACT_ATOMS: atom_id res chain seq x y z
N MET A 1 -13.92 -14.90 -3.36
CA MET A 1 -13.33 -14.12 -2.24
C MET A 1 -11.87 -13.69 -2.43
N LYS A 2 -11.08 -14.22 -3.38
CA LYS A 2 -9.69 -13.76 -3.65
C LYS A 2 -9.57 -12.52 -4.55
N SER A 3 -10.62 -12.19 -5.31
CA SER A 3 -10.60 -11.10 -6.30
C SER A 3 -10.38 -9.71 -5.71
N HIS A 4 -10.85 -9.46 -4.49
CA HIS A 4 -10.77 -8.11 -3.90
C HIS A 4 -9.35 -7.73 -3.45
N TYR A 5 -8.56 -8.69 -2.97
CA TYR A 5 -7.20 -8.44 -2.47
C TYR A 5 -6.19 -8.15 -3.57
N LEU A 6 -6.35 -8.77 -4.74
CA LEU A 6 -5.48 -8.53 -5.89
C LEU A 6 -5.67 -7.10 -6.43
N ALA A 7 -6.91 -6.60 -6.42
CA ALA A 7 -7.21 -5.22 -6.79
C ALA A 7 -6.50 -4.23 -5.85
N LYS A 8 -6.53 -4.47 -4.53
CA LYS A 8 -5.87 -3.60 -3.55
C LYS A 8 -4.34 -3.57 -3.64
N GLU A 9 -3.69 -4.70 -3.96
CA GLU A 9 -2.25 -4.70 -4.24
C GLU A 9 -1.92 -3.82 -5.47
N PHE A 10 -2.72 -3.92 -6.53
CA PHE A 10 -2.51 -3.10 -7.73
C PHE A 10 -2.81 -1.63 -7.50
N GLU A 11 -3.91 -1.29 -6.81
CA GLU A 11 -4.24 0.08 -6.42
C GLU A 11 -3.16 0.72 -5.54
N LEU A 12 -2.64 -0.03 -4.55
CA LEU A 12 -1.53 0.43 -3.72
C LEU A 12 -0.27 0.68 -4.55
N LEU A 13 0.09 -0.27 -5.42
CA LEU A 13 1.24 -0.12 -6.30
C LEU A 13 1.08 1.11 -7.22
N TYR A 14 -0.09 1.27 -7.82
CA TYR A 14 -0.41 2.41 -8.67
C TYR A 14 -0.28 3.73 -7.90
N LEU A 15 -0.82 3.80 -6.68
CA LEU A 15 -0.69 4.98 -5.83
C LEU A 15 0.77 5.32 -5.54
N LEU A 16 1.58 4.34 -5.11
CA LEU A 16 3.00 4.54 -4.81
C LEU A 16 3.81 4.95 -6.05
N ALA A 17 3.52 4.33 -7.20
CA ALA A 17 4.20 4.60 -8.46
C ALA A 17 3.75 5.92 -9.13
N SER A 18 2.55 6.41 -8.83
CA SER A 18 1.99 7.63 -9.44
C SER A 18 2.77 8.90 -9.08
N LYS A 19 3.49 8.89 -7.94
CA LYS A 19 4.26 10.04 -7.44
C LYS A 19 5.59 9.57 -6.82
N PRO A 20 6.58 9.15 -7.63
CA PRO A 20 7.86 8.67 -7.12
C PRO A 20 8.55 9.71 -6.24
N GLY A 21 9.14 9.26 -5.13
CA GLY A 21 9.83 10.13 -4.17
C GLY A 21 8.92 10.89 -3.20
N LYS A 22 7.60 10.91 -3.41
CA LYS A 22 6.66 11.45 -2.42
C LYS A 22 6.52 10.49 -1.25
N VAL A 23 6.72 11.00 -0.03
CA VAL A 23 6.36 10.27 1.20
C VAL A 23 4.84 10.32 1.38
N LEU A 24 4.24 9.15 1.60
CA LEU A 24 2.83 9.00 1.93
C LEU A 24 2.72 8.37 3.31
N THR A 25 1.86 8.93 4.15
CA THR A 25 1.55 8.38 5.48
C THR A 25 0.68 7.13 5.34
N ARG A 26 0.63 6.31 6.39
CA ARG A 26 -0.26 5.14 6.42
C ARG A 26 -1.73 5.54 6.30
N ASP A 27 -2.13 6.61 6.97
CA ASP A 27 -3.51 7.12 6.90
C ASP A 27 -3.88 7.60 5.50
N GLU A 28 -2.98 8.31 4.81
CA GLU A 28 -3.22 8.71 3.42
C GLU A 28 -3.37 7.51 2.48
N ILE A 29 -2.54 6.47 2.65
CA ILE A 29 -2.63 5.23 1.88
C ILE A 29 -3.94 4.53 2.18
N MET A 30 -4.32 4.42 3.46
CA MET A 30 -5.54 3.77 3.89
C MET A 30 -6.77 4.44 3.26
N PHE A 31 -6.84 5.77 3.39
CA PHE A 31 -7.94 6.55 2.84
C PHE A 31 -8.05 6.41 1.31
N LYS A 32 -6.93 6.45 0.59
CA LYS A 32 -6.94 6.43 -0.88
C LYS A 32 -7.21 5.07 -1.49
N VAL A 33 -6.76 4.00 -0.84
CA VAL A 33 -6.86 2.63 -1.37
C VAL A 33 -8.06 1.89 -0.78
N TRP A 34 -8.40 2.08 0.49
CA TRP A 34 -9.53 1.39 1.14
C TRP A 34 -10.75 2.28 1.38
N GLY A 35 -10.59 3.60 1.46
CA GLY A 35 -11.70 4.55 1.70
C GLY A 35 -11.99 4.82 3.18
N THR A 36 -13.00 5.64 3.45
CA THR A 36 -13.32 6.15 4.80
C THR A 36 -14.12 5.18 5.68
N GLN A 37 -14.74 4.16 5.08
CA GLN A 37 -15.69 3.28 5.76
C GLN A 37 -15.06 1.95 6.22
N VAL A 38 -13.74 1.79 6.06
CA VAL A 38 -13.08 0.51 6.33
C VAL A 38 -12.28 0.60 7.63
N VAL A 39 -12.68 -0.19 8.62
CA VAL A 39 -11.90 -0.43 9.83
C VAL A 39 -10.90 -1.55 9.57
N VAL A 40 -9.86 -1.25 8.78
CA VAL A 40 -8.65 -2.11 8.73
C VAL A 40 -7.55 -1.45 9.54
N GLY A 41 -6.84 -2.23 10.35
CA GLY A 41 -5.69 -1.73 11.10
C GLY A 41 -4.45 -1.54 10.23
N ASP A 42 -3.48 -0.77 10.73
CA ASP A 42 -2.21 -0.43 10.06
C ASP A 42 -1.44 -1.63 9.49
N ARG A 43 -1.61 -2.80 10.11
CA ARG A 43 -0.99 -4.06 9.70
C ARG A 43 -1.41 -4.51 8.30
N THR A 44 -2.57 -4.08 7.81
CA THR A 44 -3.03 -4.38 6.44
C THR A 44 -2.09 -3.76 5.43
N ILE A 45 -1.71 -2.50 5.59
CA ILE A 45 -0.79 -1.81 4.69
C ILE A 45 0.57 -2.53 4.69
N ASP A 46 1.09 -2.86 5.87
CA ASP A 46 2.38 -3.54 5.99
C ASP A 46 2.39 -4.89 5.25
N VAL A 47 1.29 -5.67 5.33
CA VAL A 47 1.14 -6.94 4.60
C VAL A 47 1.16 -6.72 3.09
N HIS A 48 0.42 -5.73 2.59
CA HIS A 48 0.38 -5.42 1.16
C HIS A 48 1.73 -4.89 0.66
N VAL A 49 2.40 -4.02 1.40
CA VAL A 49 3.75 -3.53 1.08
C VAL A 49 4.77 -4.66 1.03
N ARG A 50 4.71 -5.61 1.98
CA ARG A 50 5.60 -6.78 1.97
C ARG A 50 5.41 -7.63 0.72
N LYS A 51 4.16 -7.96 0.36
CA LYS A 51 3.86 -8.74 -0.85
C LYS A 51 4.26 -8.01 -2.13
N LEU A 52 4.13 -6.69 -2.18
CA LEU A 52 4.62 -5.90 -3.30
C LEU A 52 6.14 -6.03 -3.42
N ARG A 53 6.88 -5.83 -2.33
CA ARG A 53 8.35 -5.98 -2.33
C ARG A 53 8.81 -7.39 -2.72
N GLU A 54 8.09 -8.43 -2.29
CA GLU A 54 8.33 -9.83 -2.73
C GLU A 54 8.19 -9.97 -4.26
N LYS A 55 7.28 -9.22 -4.89
CA LYS A 55 7.01 -9.29 -6.34
C LYS A 55 7.87 -8.38 -7.20
N ILE A 56 8.15 -7.16 -6.74
CA ILE A 56 8.82 -6.12 -7.54
C ILE A 56 10.23 -5.77 -7.03
N GLY A 57 10.64 -6.31 -5.88
CA GLY A 57 11.92 -6.06 -5.26
C GLY A 57 11.88 -5.04 -4.12
N GLU A 58 12.62 -5.35 -3.05
CA GLU A 58 12.68 -4.59 -1.79
C GLU A 58 13.05 -3.11 -1.96
N LYS A 59 13.88 -2.78 -2.95
CA LYS A 59 14.40 -1.42 -3.15
C LYS A 59 13.40 -0.45 -3.78
N ASN A 60 12.30 -0.97 -4.34
CA ASN A 60 11.31 -0.14 -5.06
C ASN A 60 10.32 0.57 -4.13
N ILE A 61 10.18 0.12 -2.87
CA ILE A 61 9.32 0.77 -1.88
C ILE A 61 10.14 0.97 -0.61
N LYS A 62 10.38 2.21 -0.19
CA LYS A 62 11.10 2.54 1.05
C LYS A 62 10.12 2.94 2.15
N THR A 63 10.32 2.40 3.35
CA THR A 63 9.58 2.85 4.55
C THR A 63 10.43 3.86 5.29
N ILE A 64 9.85 5.02 5.60
CA ILE A 64 10.45 6.01 6.51
C ILE A 64 9.87 5.74 7.89
N LYS A 65 10.74 5.49 8.87
CA LYS A 65 10.38 5.41 10.28
C LYS A 65 10.74 6.76 10.89
N GLU A 66 9.82 7.31 11.66
CA GLU A 66 10.14 8.38 12.62
C GLU A 66 11.06 7.85 13.72
#